data_AF-A0A2V6TFD0-F1
#
_entry.id   AF-A0A2V6TFD0-F1
#
_cell.length_a   1.000
_cell.length_b   1.000
_cell.length_c   1.000
_cell.angle_alpha   90.00
_cell.angle_beta   90.00
_cell.angle_gamma   90.00
#
_symmetry.space_group_name_H-M   'P 1'
#
loop_
_entity.id
_entity.type
_entity.pdbx_description
1 polymer ?
#
loop_
_entity_poly.entity_id
_entity_poly.type
_entity_poly.pdbx_seq_one_letter_code
_entity_poly.pdbx_strand_id
1 'polypeptide(L)' 'RMTILAAGTDGTDGPTDAAGAIVDAGSVGRGAAAGADARQALRDNDAYRFLGASGDLLVSGPTRTNLLDLYVVLRS' A
#
# COMPACT_ATOMS: atom_id res chain seq x y z
N ARG A 1 -10.62 -14.56 5.92
CA ARG A 1 -9.97 -13.58 5.04
C ARG A 1 -8.93 -12.82 5.86
N MET A 2 -7.87 -12.34 5.24
CA MET A 2 -6.83 -11.56 5.93
C MET A 2 -6.59 -10.27 5.16
N THR A 3 -6.57 -9.16 5.90
CA THR A 3 -6.33 -7.81 5.39
C THR A 3 -5.26 -7.17 6.24
N ILE A 4 -4.33 -6.46 5.60
CA ILE A 4 -3.20 -5.81 6.24
C ILE A 4 -3.20 -4.34 5.82
N LEU A 5 -3.03 -3.46 6.80
CA LEU A 5 -2.73 -2.04 6.60
C LEU A 5 -1.29 -1.80 7.04
N ALA A 6 -0.54 -1.07 6.23
CA ALA A 6 0.68 -0.38 6.62
C ALA A 6 0.55 1.07 6.18
N ALA A 7 0.64 2.03 7.11
CA ALA A 7 0.53 3.44 6.76
C ALA A 7 1.29 4.37 7.72
N GLY A 8 1.94 5.38 7.14
CA GLY A 8 2.51 6.52 7.85
C GLY A 8 1.42 7.40 8.44
N THR A 9 1.54 7.71 9.73
CA THR A 9 0.54 8.52 10.43
C THR A 9 0.53 9.99 10.01
N ASP A 10 1.56 10.46 9.30
CA ASP A 10 1.61 11.79 8.69
C ASP A 10 0.81 11.92 7.38
N GLY A 11 0.31 10.79 6.87
CA GLY A 11 -0.46 10.72 5.64
C GLY A 11 0.40 10.59 4.38
N THR A 12 1.69 10.31 4.54
CA THR A 12 2.64 10.12 3.43
C THR A 12 3.52 8.87 3.64
N ASP A 13 3.90 8.21 2.55
CA ASP A 13 4.84 7.10 2.50
C ASP A 13 5.83 7.34 1.35
N GLY A 14 7.11 7.53 1.71
CA GLY A 14 8.15 7.97 0.78
C GLY A 14 7.79 9.29 0.07
N PRO A 15 8.33 9.51 -1.16
CA PRO A 15 8.03 10.70 -1.95
C PRO A 15 6.73 10.52 -2.76
N THR A 16 5.62 10.14 -2.12
CA THR A 16 4.33 9.88 -2.77
C THR A 16 3.17 10.61 -2.08
N ASP A 17 1.97 10.56 -2.68
CA ASP A 17 0.74 11.10 -2.09
C ASP A 17 -0.04 10.07 -1.24
N ALA A 18 0.41 8.82 -1.23
CA ALA A 18 -0.18 7.76 -0.43
C ALA A 18 0.37 7.81 1.00
N ALA A 19 -0.47 7.51 1.99
CA ALA A 19 -0.05 7.23 3.35
C ALA A 19 0.54 5.81 3.49
N GLY A 20 0.28 4.94 2.52
CA GLY A 20 0.67 3.53 2.52
C GLY A 20 -0.34 2.71 1.72
N ALA A 21 -0.69 1.51 2.20
CA ALA A 21 -1.60 0.61 1.48
C ALA A 21 -2.41 -0.32 2.37
N ILE A 22 -3.57 -0.75 1.85
CA ILE A 22 -4.41 -1.80 2.42
C ILE A 22 -4.42 -2.97 1.43
N VAL A 23 -3.86 -4.11 1.84
CA VAL A 23 -3.71 -5.29 0.98
C VAL A 23 -4.44 -6.51 1.53
N ASP A 24 -4.81 -7.41 0.63
CA ASP A 24 -5.40 -8.71 0.97
C ASP A 24 -4.81 -9.83 0.09
N ALA A 25 -5.32 -11.06 0.26
CA ALA A 25 -4.88 -12.21 -0.51
C ALA A 25 -5.10 -12.06 -2.04
N GLY A 26 -5.92 -11.11 -2.47
CA GLY A 26 -6.21 -10.83 -3.88
C GLY A 26 -5.33 -9.74 -4.50
N SER A 27 -4.60 -8.95 -3.69
CA SER A 27 -3.79 -7.81 -4.17
C SER A 27 -2.81 -8.18 -5.28
N VAL A 28 -2.09 -9.30 -5.13
CA VAL A 28 -1.16 -9.81 -6.16
C VAL A 28 -1.89 -10.15 -7.46
N GLY A 29 -3.06 -10.77 -7.36
CA GLY A 29 -3.89 -11.10 -8.51
C GLY A 29 -4.42 -9.87 -9.24
N ARG A 30 -4.87 -8.84 -8.50
CA ARG A 30 -5.32 -7.57 -9.08
C ARG A 30 -4.19 -6.86 -9.82
N GLY A 31 -3.01 -6.75 -9.22
CA GLY A 31 -1.84 -6.16 -9.86
C GLY A 31 -1.44 -6.90 -11.13
N ALA A 32 -1.39 -8.24 -11.09
CA ALA A 32 -1.08 -9.06 -12.27
C ALA A 32 -2.13 -8.89 -13.39
N ALA A 33 -3.42 -8.83 -13.07
CA ALA A 33 -4.49 -8.58 -14.04
C ALA A 33 -4.38 -7.18 -14.68
N ALA A 34 -3.77 -6.21 -13.98
CA ALA A 34 -3.46 -4.89 -14.49
C ALA A 34 -2.10 -4.81 -15.22
N GLY A 35 -1.41 -5.93 -15.42
CA GLY A 35 -0.13 -5.99 -16.13
C GLY A 35 1.10 -5.63 -15.27
N ALA A 36 0.96 -5.58 -13.94
CA ALA A 36 2.05 -5.28 -13.02
C ALA A 36 2.56 -6.56 -12.31
N ASP A 37 3.88 -6.71 -12.18
CA ASP A 37 4.51 -7.83 -11.45
C ASP A 37 4.97 -7.41 -10.06
N ALA A 38 4.41 -8.05 -9.03
CA ALA A 38 4.68 -7.72 -7.62
C ALA A 38 6.16 -7.94 -7.24
N ARG A 39 6.80 -8.99 -7.77
CA ARG A 39 8.18 -9.32 -7.42
C ARG A 39 9.16 -8.37 -8.08
N GLN A 40 8.89 -7.93 -9.30
CA GLN A 40 9.64 -6.93 -10.01
C GLN A 40 9.52 -5.58 -9.32
N ALA A 41 8.29 -5.14 -9.01
CA ALA A 41 8.08 -3.91 -8.26
C ALA A 41 8.84 -3.89 -6.92
N LEU A 42 8.86 -5.01 -6.19
CA LEU A 42 9.65 -5.13 -4.97
C LEU A 42 11.17 -5.01 -5.21
N ARG A 43 11.70 -5.66 -6.25
CA ARG A 43 13.13 -5.56 -6.61
C ARG A 43 13.53 -4.14 -7.02
N ASP A 44 12.62 -3.45 -7.70
CA ASP A 44 12.86 -2.13 -8.27
C ASP A 44 12.53 -0.99 -7.27
N ASN A 45 12.12 -1.33 -6.03
CA ASN A 45 11.60 -0.39 -5.02
C ASN A 45 10.43 0.48 -5.54
N ASP A 46 9.59 -0.09 -6.40
CA ASP A 46 8.48 0.59 -7.08
C ASP A 46 7.11 0.07 -6.60
N ALA A 47 6.98 -0.12 -5.29
CA ALA A 47 5.75 -0.63 -4.68
C ALA A 47 4.55 0.29 -4.94
N TYR A 48 4.76 1.61 -4.98
CA TYR A 48 3.71 2.60 -5.23
C TYR A 48 2.99 2.36 -6.56
N ARG A 49 3.72 2.13 -7.67
CA ARG A 49 3.09 1.85 -8.97
C ARG A 49 2.33 0.53 -8.97
N PHE A 50 2.89 -0.51 -8.36
CA PHE A 50 2.22 -1.81 -8.26
C PHE A 50 0.92 -1.73 -7.44
N LEU A 51 0.97 -1.10 -6.26
CA LEU A 51 -0.18 -0.94 -5.37
C LEU A 51 -1.23 -0.01 -5.96
N GLY A 52 -0.82 1.00 -6.76
CA GLY A 52 -1.73 1.81 -7.56
C GLY A 52 -2.44 0.98 -8.64
N ALA A 53 -1.71 0.12 -9.35
CA ALA A 53 -2.29 -0.78 -10.35
C ALA A 53 -3.25 -1.83 -9.74
N SER A 54 -2.99 -2.31 -8.52
CA SER A 54 -3.87 -3.25 -7.82
C SER A 54 -5.06 -2.57 -7.13
N GLY A 55 -5.08 -1.23 -7.04
CA GLY A 55 -6.13 -0.44 -6.39
C GLY A 55 -6.03 -0.42 -4.86
N ASP A 56 -4.85 -0.66 -4.30
CA ASP A 56 -4.63 -0.91 -2.87
C ASP A 56 -3.98 0.25 -2.10
N LEU A 57 -3.65 1.36 -2.78
CA LEU A 57 -3.10 2.56 -2.12
C LEU A 57 -4.10 3.15 -1.12
N LEU A 58 -3.59 3.56 0.04
CA LEU A 58 -4.32 4.38 1.00
C LEU A 58 -3.90 5.84 0.83
N VAL A 59 -4.81 6.69 0.35
CA VAL A 59 -4.60 8.13 0.24
C VAL A 59 -5.46 8.84 1.28
N SER A 60 -4.86 9.24 2.40
CA SER A 60 -5.56 10.00 3.46
C SER A 60 -5.44 11.52 3.28
N GLY A 61 -4.43 11.98 2.53
CA GLY A 61 -3.94 13.36 2.60
C GLY A 61 -3.16 13.64 3.89
N PRO A 62 -2.55 14.84 4.01
CA PRO A 62 -1.70 15.20 5.14
C PRO A 62 -2.50 15.29 6.44
N THR A 63 -2.12 14.50 7.44
CA THR A 63 -2.82 14.45 8.73
C THR A 63 -2.35 15.56 9.69
N ARG A 64 -1.19 16.18 9.41
CA ARG A 64 -0.53 17.20 10.23
C ARG A 64 -0.09 16.72 11.63
N THR A 65 0.15 15.42 11.78
CA THR A 65 0.79 14.81 12.96
C THR A 65 1.75 13.72 12.50
N ASN A 66 2.74 13.32 13.30
CA ASN A 66 3.60 12.19 12.96
C ASN A 66 3.96 11.39 14.21
N LEU A 67 3.46 10.16 14.28
CA LEU A 67 3.74 9.15 15.30
C LEU A 67 4.29 7.86 14.67
N LEU A 68 5.06 8.00 13.58
CA LEU A 68 5.61 6.89 12.79
C LEU A 68 4.50 6.09 12.07
N ASP A 69 4.72 4.79 11.89
CA ASP A 69 3.84 3.92 11.11
C ASP A 69 2.83 3.16 11.99
N LEU A 70 1.64 2.95 11.44
CA LEU A 70 0.62 2.07 11.98
C LEU A 70 0.51 0.80 11.11
N TYR A 71 0.64 -0.36 11.75
CA TYR A 71 0.41 -1.66 11.12
C TYR A 71 -0.80 -2.34 11.76
N VAL A 72 -1.78 -2.73 10.94
CA VAL A 72 -2.98 -3.45 11.39
C VAL A 72 -3.13 -4.74 10.61
N VAL A 73 -3.35 -5.84 11.32
CA VAL A 73 -3.70 -7.14 10.72
C VAL A 73 -5.09 -7.51 11.19
N LEU A 74 -6.01 -7.67 10.24
CA LEU A 74 -7.39 -8.08 10.51
C LEU A 74 -7.63 -9.47 9.93
N ARG A 75 -8.15 -10.37 10.76
CA ARG A 75 -8.62 -11.71 10.37
C ARG A 75 -10.13 -11.80 10.56
N SER A 76 -10.86 -12.05 9.48
CA SER A 76 -12.34 -12.17 9.44
C SER A 76 -12.84 -13.43 8.76
#